data_AF-A0A1S9CVG9-F1
#
_entry.id   AF-A0A1S9CVG9-F1
#
_cell.length_a   1.000
_cell.length_b   1.000
_cell.length_c   1.000
_cell.angle_alpha   90.00
_cell.angle_beta   90.00
_cell.angle_gamma   90.00
#
_symmetry.space_group_name_H-M   'P 1'
#
loop_
_entity.id
_entity.type
_entity.pdbx_description
1 polymer ?
#
loop_
_entity_poly.entity_id
_entity_poly.type
_entity_poly.pdbx_seq_one_letter_code
_entity_poly.pdbx_strand_id
1 'polypeptide(L)' 'MAGEHCLRGFNNRDIRARLASTVHLRACGHDPKKESAKVSRTFRRFHAHGLIAKVPRTRRWRVTLYGHRVIGTSLYLR' A
#
# COMPACT_ATOMS: atom_id res chain seq x y z
N MET A 1 -7.69 -9.17 16.13
CA MET A 1 -7.09 -8.61 14.90
C MET A 1 -6.08 -7.55 15.32
N ALA A 2 -4.78 -7.86 15.30
CA ALA A 2 -3.75 -7.05 15.95
C ALA A 2 -3.53 -5.70 15.23
N GLY A 3 -3.88 -4.61 15.91
CA GLY A 3 -3.84 -3.22 15.44
C GLY A 3 -2.44 -2.59 15.31
N GLU A 4 -1.37 -3.39 15.26
CA GLU A 4 0.02 -2.88 15.22
C GLU A 4 0.33 -2.08 13.94
N HIS A 5 -0.37 -2.37 12.83
CA HIS A 5 -0.21 -1.63 11.58
C HIS A 5 -1.05 -0.35 11.49
N CYS A 6 -2.04 -0.15 12.37
CA CYS A 6 -2.80 1.11 12.45
C CYS A 6 -1.97 2.26 13.05
N LEU A 7 -1.09 1.96 14.00
CA LEU A 7 -0.39 2.99 14.78
C LEU A 7 0.88 3.51 14.09
N ARG A 8 1.49 2.70 13.23
CA ARG A 8 2.85 2.93 12.74
C ARG A 8 2.96 3.09 11.22
N GLY A 9 1.89 2.80 10.48
CA GLY A 9 1.88 2.79 9.02
C GLY A 9 2.67 1.63 8.41
N PHE A 10 2.52 1.44 7.10
CA PHE A 10 3.18 0.40 6.32
C PHE A 10 4.26 1.00 5.41
N ASN A 11 5.24 0.18 5.02
CA ASN A 11 6.28 0.60 4.08
C ASN A 11 6.23 -0.23 2.78
N ASN A 12 7.01 0.18 1.78
CA ASN A 12 7.06 -0.49 0.48
C ASN A 12 7.55 -1.95 0.59
N ARG A 13 8.55 -2.22 1.42
CA ARG A 13 9.09 -3.59 1.62
C ARG A 13 8.01 -4.52 2.17
N ASP A 14 7.24 -4.08 3.17
CA ASP A 14 6.19 -4.90 3.77
C ASP A 14 5.09 -5.22 2.75
N ILE A 15 4.69 -4.22 1.95
CA ILE A 15 3.69 -4.40 0.89
C ILE A 15 4.20 -5.29 -0.24
N ARG A 16 5.46 -5.18 -0.64
CA ARG A 16 6.05 -6.10 -1.62
C ARG A 16 6.04 -7.54 -1.14
N ALA A 17 6.40 -7.79 0.12
CA ALA A 17 6.37 -9.13 0.68
C ALA A 17 4.96 -9.74 0.64
N ARG A 18 3.92 -8.93 0.89
CA ARG A 18 2.51 -9.37 0.80
C ARG A 18 2.01 -9.54 -0.63
N LEU A 19 2.53 -8.76 -1.58
CA LEU A 19 2.13 -8.77 -2.98
C LEU A 19 2.99 -9.71 -3.86
N ALA A 20 4.03 -10.33 -3.31
CA ALA A 20 5.01 -11.12 -4.07
C ALA A 20 4.36 -12.27 -4.88
N SER A 21 3.31 -12.89 -4.33
CA SER A 21 2.55 -13.96 -5.00
C SER A 21 1.48 -13.47 -5.97
N THR A 22 1.21 -12.16 -6.00
CA THR A 22 0.12 -11.59 -6.80
C THR A 22 0.54 -11.30 -8.23
N VAL A 23 -0.43 -11.36 -9.15
CA VAL A 23 -0.24 -10.97 -10.58
C VAL A 23 0.35 -9.56 -10.72
N HIS A 24 0.07 -8.69 -9.74
CA HIS A 24 0.57 -7.31 -9.74
C HIS A 24 2.09 -7.22 -9.75
N LEU A 25 2.79 -8.09 -9.01
CA LEU A 25 4.26 -8.11 -8.98
C LEU A 25 4.89 -9.18 -9.87
N ARG A 26 4.14 -10.24 -10.23
CA ARG A 26 4.61 -11.28 -11.16
C ARG A 26 5.11 -10.68 -12.49
N ALA A 27 4.45 -9.65 -13.00
CA ALA A 27 4.87 -8.95 -14.23
C ALA A 27 6.22 -8.20 -14.11
N CYS A 28 6.77 -8.03 -12.91
CA CYS A 28 8.08 -7.42 -12.70
C CYS A 28 9.24 -8.42 -12.84
N GLY A 29 8.97 -9.70 -13.06
CA GLY A 29 10.00 -10.72 -13.27
C GLY A 29 10.91 -10.93 -12.06
N HIS A 30 10.40 -10.70 -10.85
CA HIS A 30 11.15 -10.79 -9.58
C HIS A 30 12.33 -9.82 -9.44
N ASP A 31 12.41 -8.77 -10.27
CA ASP A 31 13.41 -7.71 -10.10
C ASP A 31 13.02 -6.78 -8.93
N PRO A 32 13.80 -6.75 -7.84
CA PRO A 32 13.45 -6.00 -6.64
C PRO A 32 13.38 -4.48 -6.89
N LYS A 33 14.14 -3.94 -7.86
CA LYS A 33 14.09 -2.52 -8.21
C LYS A 33 12.79 -2.20 -8.95
N LYS A 34 12.39 -3.02 -9.92
CA LYS A 34 11.13 -2.85 -10.68
C LYS A 34 9.91 -3.01 -9.78
N GLU A 35 9.91 -4.01 -8.90
CA GLU A 35 8.84 -4.17 -7.91
C GLU A 35 8.72 -2.96 -6.98
N SER A 36 9.86 -2.47 -6.46
CA SER A 36 9.88 -1.29 -5.59
C SER A 36 9.36 -0.04 -6.30
N ALA A 37 9.75 0.17 -7.56
CA ALA A 37 9.27 1.28 -8.37
C ALA A 37 7.76 1.18 -8.65
N LYS A 38 7.26 -0.02 -8.96
CA LYS A 38 5.84 -0.28 -9.22
C LYS A 38 4.98 -0.02 -7.99
N VAL A 39 5.37 -0.56 -6.83
CA VAL A 39 4.66 -0.30 -5.56
C VAL A 39 4.69 1.19 -5.20
N SER A 40 5.84 1.85 -5.36
CA SER A 40 5.97 3.30 -5.13
C SER A 40 5.05 4.12 -6.05
N ARG A 41 4.88 3.70 -7.31
CA ARG A 41 3.95 4.35 -8.25
C ARG A 41 2.50 4.14 -7.82
N THR A 42 2.14 2.94 -7.36
CA THR A 42 0.79 2.67 -6.83
C THR A 42 0.49 3.50 -5.58
N PHE A 43 1.44 3.63 -4.65
CA PHE A 43 1.28 4.52 -3.49
C PHE A 43 1.07 5.98 -3.89
N ARG A 44 1.83 6.49 -4.87
CA ARG A 44 1.64 7.86 -5.37
C ARG A 44 0.23 8.08 -5.92
N ARG A 45 -0.34 7.10 -6.64
CA ARG A 45 -1.73 7.19 -7.12
C ARG A 45 -2.73 7.21 -5.97
N PHE A 46 -2.60 6.29 -5.01
CA PHE A 46 -3.47 6.28 -3.82
C PHE A 46 -3.35 7.56 -2.99
N HIS A 47 -2.16 8.14 -2.92
CA HIS A 47 -1.93 9.42 -2.26
C HIS A 47 -2.61 10.58 -2.99
N ALA A 48 -2.52 10.63 -4.32
CA ALA A 48 -3.20 11.64 -5.13
C ALA A 48 -4.73 11.59 -4.95
N HIS A 49 -5.30 10.40 -4.75
CA HIS A 49 -6.71 10.21 -4.44
C HIS A 49 -7.04 10.34 -2.94
N GLY A 50 -6.07 10.68 -2.09
CA GLY A 50 -6.29 10.86 -0.65
C GLY A 50 -6.61 9.57 0.12
N LEU A 51 -6.44 8.39 -0.47
CA LEU A 51 -6.67 7.09 0.19
C LEU A 51 -5.59 6.77 1.23
N ILE A 52 -4.36 7.21 0.96
CA ILE A 52 -3.21 7.06 1.86
C ILE A 52 -2.49 8.39 2.03
N ALA A 53 -1.84 8.59 3.17
CA ALA A 53 -1.01 9.75 3.46
C ALA A 53 0.42 9.30 3.79
N LYS A 54 1.41 10.10 3.37
CA LYS A 54 2.81 9.89 3.75
C LYS A 54 3.03 10.30 5.21
N VAL A 55 3.75 9.49 5.97
CA VAL A 55 4.14 9.82 7.35
C VAL A 55 5.44 10.64 7.30
N PRO A 56 5.45 11.90 7.79
CA PRO A 56 6.62 12.78 7.75
C PRO A 56 7.86 12.13 8.40
N ARG A 57 9.05 12.48 7.90
CA ARG A 57 10.36 11.98 8.39
C ARG A 57 10.54 10.45 8.34
N THR A 58 9.65 9.73 7.64
CA THR A 58 9.75 8.28 7.48
C THR A 58 9.51 7.84 6.04
N ARG A 59 9.78 6.56 5.75
CA ARG A 59 9.41 5.90 4.49
C ARG A 59 8.04 5.21 4.57
N ARG A 60 7.22 5.58 5.55
CA ARG A 60 5.96 4.92 5.87
C ARG A 60 4.77 5.68 5.30
N TRP A 61 3.71 4.92 5.08
CA TRP A 61 2.42 5.37 4.61
C TRP A 61 1.35 4.94 5.59
N ARG A 62 0.31 5.74 5.76
CA ARG A 62 -0.87 5.39 6.55
C ARG A 62 -2.10 5.46 5.67
N VAL A 63 -3.09 4.62 5.93
CA VAL A 63 -4.41 4.75 5.30
C VAL A 63 -5.10 5.96 5.95
N THR A 64 -5.78 6.78 5.15
CA THR A 64 -6.57 7.91 5.67
C THR A 64 -7.95 7.41 6.11
N LEU A 65 -8.68 8.23 6.88
CA LEU A 65 -10.09 7.92 7.22
C LEU A 65 -10.94 7.72 5.95
N TYR A 66 -10.69 8.52 4.91
CA TYR A 66 -11.34 8.35 3.60
C TYR A 66 -10.98 7.01 2.96
N GLY A 67 -9.69 6.65 2.95
CA GLY A 67 -9.23 5.35 2.44
C GLY A 67 -9.87 4.18 3.17
N HIS A 68 -10.02 4.26 4.50
CA HIS A 68 -10.72 3.22 5.28
C HIS A 68 -12.19 3.07 4.87
N ARG A 69 -12.90 4.18 4.63
CA ARG A 69 -14.29 4.13 4.15
C ARG A 69 -14.38 3.47 2.78
N VAL A 70 -13.53 3.88 1.83
CA VAL A 70 -13.50 3.31 0.47
C VAL A 70 -13.16 1.83 0.48
N ILE A 71 -12.16 1.42 1.26
CA ILE A 71 -11.79 -0.01 1.40
C ILE A 71 -12.95 -0.80 2.00
N GLY A 72 -13.58 -0.27 3.06
CA GLY A 72 -14.76 -0.88 3.66
C GLY A 72 -15.86 -1.09 2.63
N THR A 73 -16.25 -0.05 1.89
CA THR A 73 -17.26 -0.15 0.81
C THR A 73 -16.86 -1.17 -0.26
N SER A 74 -15.59 -1.21 -0.67
CA SER A 74 -15.13 -2.17 -1.68
C SER A 74 -15.22 -3.64 -1.26
N LEU A 75 -15.15 -3.91 0.05
CA LEU A 75 -15.33 -5.26 0.60
C LEU A 75 -16.80 -5.69 0.63
N TYR A 76 -17.72 -4.74 0.83
CA TYR A 76 -19.16 -5.00 0.80
C TYR A 76 -19.73 -5.15 -0.61
N LEU A 77 -19.07 -4.57 -1.62
CA LEU A 77 -19.49 -4.63 -3.02
C LEU A 77 -18.95 -5.85 -3.78
N ARG A 78 -18.32 -6.80 -3.08
CA ARG A 78 -17.69 -7.99 -3.66
C ARG A 78 -18.58 -9.22 -3.55
#